data_AF-A0A819LW18-F1
#
_entry.id   AF-A0A819LW18-F1
#
_cell.length_a   1.000
_cell.length_b   1.000
_cell.length_c   1.000
_cell.angle_alpha   90.00
_cell.angle_beta   90.00
_cell.angle_gamma   90.00
#
_symmetry.space_group_name_H-M   'P 1'
#
loop_
_entity.id
_entity.type
_entity.pdbx_description
1 polymer ?
#
loop_
_entity_poly.entity_id
_entity_poly.type
_entity_poly.pdbx_seq_one_letter_code
_entity_poly.pdbx_strand_id
1 'polypeptide(L)'
;MLKVRLNFVEEVLDSFRSSYWQEEKCWFVAYNSKHLFSVPSFADRKVSNYFRPPIHSTTPNPTIYYDQITDLSLYQDSIKNWPRLKYVTTLELYCHIRHSILQTVFNLNRIQHLILSSSVNRSIVILTLNEMTNLRHISIWKNVPRFLEYVRNLEMDQIRTVDLGGDFDIKDHNIIDSLGSVFPRVERLRIPLNHAC
;
A
#
# COMPACT_ATOMS: atom_id res chain seq x y z
N MET A 1 31.08 -40.33 15.40
CA MET A 1 29.72 -40.02 15.89
C MET A 1 29.24 -38.61 15.52
N LEU A 2 30.09 -37.56 15.60
CA LEU A 2 29.75 -36.20 15.14
C LEU A 2 29.49 -36.06 13.62
N LYS A 3 30.27 -36.74 12.77
CA LYS A 3 30.10 -36.74 11.30
C LYS A 3 28.74 -37.29 10.83
N VAL A 4 28.20 -38.29 11.50
CA VAL A 4 26.92 -38.93 11.14
C VAL A 4 25.73 -38.00 11.44
N ARG A 5 25.82 -37.20 12.51
CA ARG A 5 24.78 -36.22 12.86
C ARG A 5 24.75 -35.02 11.90
N LEU A 6 25.89 -34.59 11.36
CA LEU A 6 25.95 -33.51 10.38
C LEU A 6 25.32 -33.91 9.05
N ASN A 7 25.64 -35.11 8.55
CA ASN A 7 25.06 -35.62 7.30
C ASN A 7 23.53 -35.77 7.38
N PHE A 8 23.00 -36.22 8.53
CA PHE A 8 21.55 -36.34 8.72
C PHE A 8 20.84 -34.98 8.74
N VAL A 9 21.48 -33.95 9.32
CA VAL A 9 20.93 -32.59 9.34
C VAL A 9 20.96 -31.98 7.93
N GLU A 10 22.02 -32.21 7.15
CA GLU A 10 22.10 -31.77 5.76
C GLU A 10 21.07 -32.46 4.86
N GLU A 11 20.89 -33.79 4.96
CA GLU A 11 19.86 -34.51 4.19
C GLU A 11 18.44 -34.04 4.53
N VAL A 12 18.15 -33.79 5.80
CA VAL A 12 16.87 -33.23 6.24
C VAL A 12 16.70 -31.80 5.71
N LEU A 13 17.72 -30.95 5.80
CA LEU A 13 17.68 -29.58 5.27
C LEU A 13 17.51 -29.56 3.74
N ASP A 14 18.17 -30.46 3.01
CA ASP A 14 18.07 -30.58 1.55
C ASP A 14 16.69 -31.03 1.12
N SER A 15 16.00 -31.86 1.91
CA SER A 15 14.60 -32.22 1.64
C SER A 15 13.67 -30.99 1.61
N PHE A 16 13.99 -29.95 2.38
CA PHE A 16 13.27 -28.68 2.44
C PHE A 16 13.72 -27.64 1.41
N ARG A 17 14.78 -27.91 0.64
CA ARG A 17 15.24 -27.09 -0.49
C ARG A 17 14.64 -27.51 -1.83
N SER A 18 13.75 -28.50 -1.83
CA SER A 18 13.05 -28.91 -3.05
C SER A 18 12.08 -27.81 -3.53
N SER A 19 11.81 -27.81 -4.83
CA SER A 19 10.81 -26.95 -5.47
C SER A 19 9.43 -27.07 -4.81
N TYR A 20 9.09 -28.25 -4.29
CA TYR A 20 7.89 -28.45 -3.48
C TYR A 20 7.80 -27.46 -2.29
N TRP A 21 8.87 -27.29 -1.52
CA TRP A 21 8.85 -26.39 -0.36
C TRP A 21 9.04 -24.92 -0.73
N GLN A 22 9.88 -24.64 -1.73
CA GLN A 22 10.22 -23.26 -2.10
C GLN A 22 9.22 -22.63 -3.06
N GLU A 23 8.73 -23.38 -4.04
CA GLU A 23 7.88 -22.89 -5.13
C GLU A 23 6.41 -23.19 -4.88
N GLU A 24 6.06 -24.41 -4.40
CA GLU A 24 4.65 -24.75 -4.13
C GLU A 24 4.18 -24.30 -2.75
N LYS A 25 5.01 -24.48 -1.71
CA LYS A 25 4.65 -24.08 -0.34
C LYS A 25 5.07 -22.66 0.00
N CYS A 26 5.99 -22.06 -0.74
CA CYS A 26 6.56 -20.74 -0.45
C CYS A 26 7.05 -20.64 1.00
N TRP A 27 7.88 -21.56 1.45
CA TRP A 27 8.41 -21.59 2.82
C TRP A 27 9.93 -21.47 2.83
N PHE A 28 10.46 -20.79 3.85
CA PHE A 28 11.87 -20.88 4.21
C PHE A 28 12.02 -21.83 5.40
N VAL A 29 13.10 -22.59 5.44
CA VAL A 29 13.45 -23.37 6.63
C VAL A 29 14.61 -22.68 7.34
N ALA A 30 14.35 -22.27 8.58
CA ALA A 30 15.36 -21.75 9.48
C ALA A 30 15.78 -22.87 10.43
N TYR A 31 17.08 -23.04 10.67
CA TYR A 31 17.56 -24.01 11.64
C TYR A 31 18.54 -23.34 12.60
N ASN A 32 18.58 -23.83 13.83
CA ASN A 32 19.70 -23.61 14.73
C ASN A 32 20.24 -24.97 15.18
N SER A 33 21.29 -24.97 16.02
CA SER A 33 21.97 -26.19 16.48
C SER A 33 21.09 -27.26 17.14
N LYS A 34 19.83 -26.95 17.47
CA LYS A 34 18.91 -27.87 18.16
C LYS A 34 17.52 -27.99 17.52
N HIS A 35 17.14 -27.09 16.62
CA HIS A 35 15.76 -27.00 16.12
C HIS A 35 15.70 -26.65 14.65
N LEU A 36 14.69 -27.19 13.99
CA LEU A 36 14.29 -26.88 12.64
C LEU A 36 12.93 -26.16 12.69
N PHE A 37 12.84 -25.00 12.05
CA PHE A 37 11.64 -24.18 11.99
C PHE A 37 11.25 -23.99 10.53
N SER A 38 9.96 -24.16 10.24
CA SER A 38 9.37 -23.61 9.03
C SER A 38 8.99 -22.15 9.25
N VAL A 39 9.54 -21.27 8.43
CA VAL A 39 9.22 -19.85 8.39
C VAL A 39 8.34 -19.63 7.16
N PRO A 40 7.11 -19.11 7.32
CA PRO A 40 6.30 -18.73 6.18
C PRO A 40 7.09 -17.77 5.28
N SER A 41 7.02 -17.91 3.96
CA SER A 41 7.46 -16.82 3.08
C SER A 41 6.75 -15.55 3.51
N PHE A 42 7.53 -14.47 3.59
CA PHE A 42 7.06 -13.17 4.00
C PHE A 42 5.85 -12.81 3.14
N ALA A 43 4.70 -12.66 3.79
CA ALA A 43 3.48 -12.24 3.12
C ALA A 43 3.74 -10.93 2.37
N ASP A 44 3.18 -10.81 1.17
CA ASP A 44 3.31 -9.61 0.35
C ASP A 44 2.91 -8.37 1.16
N ARG A 45 3.86 -7.45 1.36
CA ARG A 45 3.61 -6.18 2.04
C ARG A 45 2.83 -5.20 1.17
N LYS A 46 3.02 -5.32 -0.14
CA LYS A 46 2.33 -4.53 -1.16
C LYS A 46 1.42 -5.43 -1.97
N VAL A 47 0.12 -5.17 -1.90
CA VAL A 47 -0.88 -6.00 -2.57
C VAL A 47 -1.94 -5.16 -3.26
N SER A 48 -2.77 -5.83 -4.08
CA SER A 48 -3.99 -5.24 -4.61
C SER A 48 -5.22 -5.85 -3.94
N ASN A 49 -6.40 -5.30 -4.22
CA ASN A 49 -7.68 -5.89 -3.83
C ASN A 49 -8.01 -7.25 -4.47
N TYR A 50 -7.14 -7.79 -5.33
CA TYR A 50 -7.20 -9.17 -5.82
C TYR A 50 -6.46 -10.17 -4.92
N PHE A 51 -5.74 -9.68 -3.90
CA PHE A 51 -5.00 -10.51 -2.96
C PHE A 51 -5.89 -11.56 -2.31
N ARG A 52 -5.34 -12.77 -2.21
CA ARG A 52 -5.90 -13.86 -1.43
C ARG A 52 -4.79 -14.48 -0.60
N PRO A 53 -5.04 -14.79 0.68
CA PRO A 53 -4.12 -15.58 1.48
C PRO A 53 -3.80 -16.91 0.77
N PRO A 54 -2.60 -17.47 0.97
CA PRO A 54 -2.24 -18.77 0.42
C PRO A 54 -3.26 -19.85 0.78
N ILE A 55 -3.67 -20.64 -0.21
CA ILE A 55 -4.63 -21.75 -0.03
C ILE A 55 -4.02 -22.84 0.87
N HIS A 56 -2.71 -23.04 0.77
CA HIS A 56 -1.96 -24.01 1.56
C HIS A 56 -1.01 -23.28 2.50
N SER A 57 -1.41 -23.21 3.77
CA SER A 57 -0.60 -22.63 4.84
C SER A 57 -0.75 -23.47 6.10
N THR A 58 0.33 -23.64 6.87
CA THR A 58 0.24 -24.14 8.24
C THR A 58 0.11 -23.02 9.26
N THR A 59 -0.07 -21.78 8.80
CA THR A 59 -0.39 -20.69 9.69
C THR A 59 -1.77 -20.98 10.29
N PRO A 60 -1.90 -21.06 11.62
CA PRO A 60 -3.16 -21.38 12.27
C PRO A 60 -4.21 -20.28 12.08
N ASN A 61 -3.79 -19.06 11.76
CA ASN A 61 -4.66 -17.92 11.54
C ASN A 61 -4.31 -17.16 10.24
N PRO A 62 -5.15 -17.26 9.19
CA PRO A 62 -4.96 -16.55 7.93
C PRO A 62 -4.94 -15.02 8.06
N THR A 63 -5.42 -14.44 9.17
CA THR A 63 -5.35 -12.97 9.36
C THR A 63 -3.93 -12.45 9.44
N ILE A 64 -2.94 -13.30 9.73
CA ILE A 64 -1.53 -12.87 9.76
C ILE A 64 -1.10 -12.30 8.41
N TYR A 65 -1.62 -12.85 7.31
CA TYR A 65 -1.29 -12.39 5.95
C TYR A 65 -1.78 -10.97 5.73
N TYR A 66 -2.97 -10.65 6.22
CA TYR A 66 -3.54 -9.31 6.16
C TYR A 66 -2.82 -8.32 7.09
N ASP A 67 -2.35 -8.79 8.26
CA ASP A 67 -1.60 -7.97 9.21
C ASP A 67 -0.18 -7.61 8.69
N GLN A 68 0.31 -8.24 7.62
CA GLN A 68 1.58 -7.84 6.98
C GLN A 68 1.41 -6.79 5.89
N ILE A 69 0.18 -6.53 5.43
CA ILE A 69 -0.07 -5.57 4.35
C ILE A 69 0.17 -4.15 4.87
N THR A 70 1.11 -3.46 4.26
CA THR A 70 1.42 -2.04 4.51
C THR A 70 0.98 -1.12 3.37
N ASP A 71 0.90 -1.67 2.15
CA ASP A 71 0.62 -0.94 0.92
C ASP A 71 -0.49 -1.65 0.14
N LEU A 72 -1.55 -0.93 -0.20
CA LEU A 72 -2.72 -1.51 -0.86
C LEU A 72 -3.19 -0.68 -2.06
N SER A 73 -3.33 -1.34 -3.20
CA SER A 73 -3.92 -0.77 -4.42
C SER A 73 -5.34 -1.30 -4.66
N LEU A 74 -6.31 -0.40 -4.81
CA LEU A 74 -7.73 -0.72 -5.00
C LEU A 74 -8.18 -0.41 -6.44
N TYR A 75 -8.47 -1.45 -7.20
CA TYR A 75 -8.97 -1.36 -8.59
C TYR A 75 -10.50 -1.46 -8.72
N GLN A 76 -11.17 -1.99 -7.71
CA GLN A 76 -12.63 -2.26 -7.68
C GLN A 76 -13.16 -2.29 -6.25
N ASP A 77 -14.48 -2.10 -6.08
CA ASP A 77 -15.17 -2.13 -4.78
C ASP A 77 -15.40 -3.58 -4.27
N SER A 78 -14.33 -4.38 -4.19
CA SER A 78 -14.39 -5.81 -3.83
C SER A 78 -13.83 -6.14 -2.43
N ILE A 79 -13.55 -5.13 -1.61
CA ILE A 79 -12.91 -5.30 -0.29
C ILE A 79 -13.90 -5.31 0.89
N LYS A 80 -15.21 -5.20 0.64
CA LYS A 80 -16.24 -5.08 1.70
C LYS A 80 -16.15 -6.18 2.77
N ASN A 81 -15.75 -7.38 2.39
CA ASN A 81 -15.69 -8.54 3.29
C ASN A 81 -14.26 -8.84 3.78
N TRP A 82 -13.30 -7.96 3.52
CA TRP A 82 -11.95 -8.14 4.04
C TRP A 82 -11.92 -7.92 5.55
N PRO A 83 -11.03 -8.61 6.28
CA PRO A 83 -10.78 -8.26 7.67
C PRO A 83 -10.23 -6.84 7.75
N ARG A 84 -10.40 -6.21 8.91
CA ARG A 84 -9.84 -4.87 9.15
C ARG A 84 -8.31 -4.91 9.02
N LEU A 85 -7.78 -4.16 8.07
CA LEU A 85 -6.36 -4.07 7.80
C LEU A 85 -5.73 -3.06 8.76
N LYS A 86 -4.91 -3.57 9.68
CA LYS A 86 -4.38 -2.75 10.78
C LYS A 86 -3.23 -1.87 10.33
N TYR A 87 -2.33 -2.37 9.49
CA TYR A 87 -1.00 -1.78 9.28
C TYR A 87 -0.82 -1.08 7.94
N VAL A 88 -1.91 -0.90 7.18
CA VAL A 88 -1.87 -0.14 5.93
C VAL A 88 -1.54 1.31 6.23
N THR A 89 -0.49 1.79 5.58
CA THR A 89 -0.01 3.18 5.65
C THR A 89 -0.01 3.84 4.26
N THR A 90 0.07 3.04 3.20
CA THR A 90 -0.05 3.51 1.81
C THR A 90 -1.35 2.97 1.20
N LEU A 91 -2.18 3.87 0.69
CA LEU A 91 -3.43 3.53 0.01
C LEU A 91 -3.44 4.12 -1.40
N GLU A 92 -3.62 3.26 -2.39
CA GLU A 92 -3.75 3.65 -3.79
C GLU A 92 -5.16 3.36 -4.31
N LEU A 93 -5.79 4.37 -4.92
CA LEU A 93 -7.15 4.32 -5.42
C LEU A 93 -7.15 4.48 -6.96
N TYR A 94 -7.48 3.39 -7.67
CA TYR A 94 -7.72 3.38 -9.12
C TYR A 94 -9.20 3.50 -9.49
N CYS A 95 -10.08 3.50 -8.51
CA CYS A 95 -11.51 3.63 -8.72
C CYS A 95 -12.20 4.32 -7.55
N HIS A 96 -13.47 4.63 -7.74
CA HIS A 96 -14.32 5.17 -6.69
C HIS A 96 -14.69 4.06 -5.69
N ILE A 97 -14.08 4.12 -4.50
CA ILE A 97 -14.49 3.28 -3.36
C ILE A 97 -15.38 4.11 -2.44
N ARG A 98 -16.48 3.52 -1.97
CA ARG A 98 -17.36 4.19 -1.02
C ARG A 98 -16.63 4.42 0.29
N HIS A 99 -16.75 5.62 0.83
CA HIS A 99 -16.13 6.02 2.08
C HIS A 99 -16.48 5.06 3.25
N SER A 100 -17.72 4.61 3.35
CA SER A 100 -18.14 3.64 4.39
C SER A 100 -17.42 2.28 4.30
N ILE A 101 -17.05 1.84 3.10
CA ILE A 101 -16.26 0.62 2.91
C ILE A 101 -14.82 0.86 3.35
N LEU A 102 -14.25 2.02 3.03
CA LEU A 102 -12.92 2.40 3.50
C LEU A 102 -12.86 2.40 5.03
N GLN A 103 -13.83 2.99 5.72
CA GLN A 103 -13.87 3.03 7.19
C GLN A 103 -14.02 1.65 7.84
N THR A 104 -14.69 0.72 7.15
CA THR A 104 -14.87 -0.66 7.66
C THR A 104 -13.57 -1.45 7.58
N VAL A 105 -12.82 -1.27 6.50
CA VAL A 105 -11.61 -2.05 6.20
C VAL A 105 -10.35 -1.41 6.79
N PHE A 106 -10.30 -0.07 6.87
CA PHE A 106 -9.10 0.67 7.26
C PHE A 106 -9.30 1.47 8.54
N ASN A 107 -8.19 1.76 9.22
CA ASN A 107 -8.11 2.94 10.07
C ASN A 107 -7.52 4.08 9.24
N LEU A 108 -8.37 4.96 8.70
CA LEU A 108 -7.95 6.03 7.79
C LEU A 108 -6.91 6.98 8.41
N ASN A 109 -6.94 7.18 9.73
CA ASN A 109 -5.95 7.97 10.46
C ASN A 109 -4.52 7.40 10.32
N ARG A 110 -4.33 6.10 10.03
CA ARG A 110 -2.99 5.53 9.85
C ARG A 110 -2.40 5.76 8.46
N ILE A 111 -3.20 6.20 7.50
CA ILE A 111 -2.72 6.43 6.14
C ILE A 111 -1.77 7.62 6.14
N GLN A 112 -0.54 7.37 5.68
CA GLN A 112 0.53 8.35 5.55
C GLN A 112 0.77 8.74 4.10
N HIS A 113 0.44 7.84 3.16
CA HIS A 113 0.55 8.07 1.73
C HIS A 113 -0.75 7.70 1.01
N LEU A 114 -1.34 8.67 0.31
CA LEU A 114 -2.51 8.47 -0.55
C LEU A 114 -2.12 8.67 -2.01
N ILE A 115 -2.41 7.67 -2.84
CA ILE A 115 -2.19 7.70 -4.28
C ILE A 115 -3.55 7.70 -4.99
N LEU A 116 -3.79 8.72 -5.82
CA LEU A 116 -5.01 8.89 -6.60
C LEU A 116 -4.69 8.67 -8.08
N SER A 117 -5.03 7.48 -8.58
CA SER A 117 -4.70 7.02 -9.94
C SER A 117 -5.88 7.14 -10.93
N SER A 118 -7.05 7.55 -10.45
CA SER A 118 -8.25 7.81 -11.27
C SER A 118 -8.93 9.12 -10.89
N SER A 119 -9.89 9.55 -11.72
CA SER A 119 -10.87 10.56 -11.27
C SER A 119 -11.54 10.08 -9.99
N VAL A 120 -11.63 10.97 -9.00
CA VAL A 120 -12.29 10.70 -7.71
C VAL A 120 -13.48 11.66 -7.53
N ASN A 121 -14.53 11.20 -6.83
CA ASN A 121 -15.73 12.00 -6.61
C ASN A 121 -15.46 13.03 -5.50
N ARG A 122 -15.83 14.30 -5.71
CA ARG A 122 -15.58 15.40 -4.78
C ARG A 122 -15.94 15.08 -3.32
N SER A 123 -17.16 14.59 -3.09
CA SER A 123 -17.66 14.34 -1.73
C SER A 123 -16.87 13.23 -1.04
N ILE A 124 -16.51 12.17 -1.79
CA ILE A 124 -15.71 11.06 -1.27
C ILE A 124 -14.28 11.51 -0.96
N VAL A 125 -13.68 12.35 -1.80
CA VAL A 125 -12.33 12.90 -1.58
C VAL A 125 -12.28 13.69 -0.28
N ILE A 126 -13.18 14.66 -0.12
CA ILE A 126 -13.18 15.55 1.05
C ILE A 126 -13.41 14.74 2.34
N LEU A 127 -14.43 13.87 2.36
CA LEU A 127 -14.71 13.03 3.53
C LEU A 127 -13.52 12.15 3.90
N THR A 128 -12.89 11.53 2.90
CA THR A 128 -11.76 10.62 3.13
C THR A 128 -10.51 11.36 3.61
N LEU A 129 -10.19 12.52 3.02
CA LEU A 129 -9.04 13.32 3.41
C LEU A 129 -9.14 13.86 4.84
N ASN A 130 -10.34 14.27 5.28
CA ASN A 130 -10.56 14.79 6.63
C ASN A 130 -10.25 13.76 7.74
N GLU A 131 -10.34 12.46 7.45
CA GLU A 131 -10.05 11.39 8.41
C GLU A 131 -8.58 10.93 8.39
N MET A 132 -7.82 11.28 7.35
CA MET A 132 -6.41 10.92 7.19
C MET A 132 -5.48 11.95 7.86
N THR A 133 -5.59 12.09 9.18
CA THR A 133 -4.85 13.14 9.92
C THR A 133 -3.33 12.93 9.97
N ASN A 134 -2.83 11.72 9.72
CA ASN A 134 -1.39 11.44 9.55
C ASN A 134 -0.91 11.44 8.10
N LEU A 135 -1.73 11.87 7.13
CA LEU A 135 -1.33 11.94 5.74
C LEU A 135 -0.14 12.90 5.59
N ARG A 136 0.99 12.43 5.07
CA ARG A 136 2.19 13.24 4.81
C ARG A 136 2.54 13.34 3.34
N HIS A 137 2.03 12.41 2.54
CA HIS A 137 2.34 12.29 1.13
C HIS A 137 1.06 12.08 0.34
N ILE A 138 0.87 12.90 -0.70
CA ILE A 138 -0.18 12.68 -1.69
C ILE A 138 0.42 12.56 -3.10
N SER A 139 -0.04 11.57 -3.86
CA SER A 139 0.31 11.40 -5.27
C SER A 139 -0.96 11.48 -6.11
N ILE A 140 -0.99 12.33 -7.14
CA ILE A 140 -2.16 12.57 -7.98
C ILE A 140 -1.75 12.34 -9.43
N TRP A 141 -2.10 11.19 -10.01
CA TRP A 141 -1.65 10.80 -11.35
C TRP A 141 -2.56 11.24 -12.48
N LYS A 142 -3.80 11.66 -12.17
CA LYS A 142 -4.79 12.09 -13.17
C LYS A 142 -5.63 13.24 -12.65
N ASN A 143 -6.01 14.15 -13.55
CA ASN A 143 -6.95 15.25 -13.28
C ASN A 143 -6.54 16.17 -12.12
N VAL A 144 -5.25 16.53 -12.04
CA VAL A 144 -4.71 17.42 -10.99
C VAL A 144 -5.52 18.72 -10.83
N PRO A 145 -5.87 19.48 -11.89
CA PRO A 145 -6.62 20.73 -11.73
C PRO A 145 -7.97 20.52 -11.04
N ARG A 146 -8.68 19.45 -11.42
CA ARG A 146 -9.99 19.10 -10.87
C ARG A 146 -9.88 18.66 -9.40
N PHE A 147 -8.82 17.94 -9.04
CA PHE A 147 -8.56 17.61 -7.65
C PHE A 147 -8.36 18.88 -6.82
N LEU A 148 -7.50 19.80 -7.29
CA LEU A 148 -7.24 21.06 -6.59
C LEU A 148 -8.50 21.90 -6.42
N GLU A 149 -9.38 21.95 -7.43
CA GLU A 149 -10.68 22.62 -7.32
C GLU A 149 -11.54 22.05 -6.19
N TYR A 150 -11.53 20.73 -6.00
CA TYR A 150 -12.30 20.07 -4.94
C TYR A 150 -11.80 20.41 -3.55
N VAL A 151 -10.48 20.52 -3.40
CA VAL A 151 -9.83 20.73 -2.10
C VAL A 151 -9.39 22.18 -1.87
N ARG A 152 -9.75 23.13 -2.74
CA ARG A 152 -9.29 24.53 -2.69
C ARG A 152 -9.53 25.26 -1.37
N ASN A 153 -10.52 24.82 -0.60
CA ASN A 153 -10.88 25.41 0.70
C ASN A 153 -10.31 24.61 1.89
N LEU A 154 -9.54 23.55 1.62
CA LEU A 154 -8.88 22.74 2.63
C LEU A 154 -7.42 23.19 2.72
N GLU A 155 -6.99 23.53 3.93
CA GLU A 155 -5.58 23.71 4.22
C GLU A 155 -5.03 22.38 4.76
N MET A 156 -4.17 21.72 3.98
CA MET A 156 -3.56 20.43 4.32
C MET A 156 -2.12 20.65 4.78
N ASP A 157 -1.96 21.35 5.91
CA ASP A 157 -0.69 21.75 6.48
C ASP A 157 0.20 20.57 6.93
N GLN A 158 -0.39 19.38 7.08
CA GLN A 158 0.32 18.16 7.46
C GLN A 158 1.13 17.55 6.30
N ILE A 159 0.78 17.88 5.05
CA ILE A 159 1.41 17.32 3.85
C ILE A 159 2.82 17.88 3.67
N ARG A 160 3.75 17.00 3.31
CA ARG A 160 5.18 17.31 3.11
C ARG A 160 5.66 16.94 1.73
N THR A 161 5.07 15.92 1.11
CA THR A 161 5.40 15.49 -0.25
C THR A 161 4.15 15.49 -1.12
N VAL A 162 4.27 16.09 -2.30
CA VAL A 162 3.25 16.07 -3.35
C VAL A 162 3.90 15.55 -4.62
N ASP A 163 3.38 14.44 -5.14
CA ASP A 163 3.72 13.97 -6.49
C ASP A 163 2.53 14.24 -7.41
N LEU A 164 2.75 14.96 -8.49
CA LEU A 164 1.76 15.19 -9.53
C LEU A 164 2.11 14.34 -10.73
N GLY A 165 1.11 13.97 -11.52
CA GLY A 165 1.26 13.18 -12.73
C GLY A 165 0.17 13.47 -13.75
N GLY A 166 0.37 12.93 -14.95
CA GLY A 166 -0.52 13.14 -16.09
C GLY A 166 -0.28 14.47 -16.80
N ASP A 167 -1.08 14.71 -17.84
CA ASP A 167 -0.98 15.90 -18.67
C ASP A 167 -1.77 17.07 -18.07
N PHE A 168 -1.06 18.05 -17.54
CA PHE A 168 -1.59 19.36 -17.21
C PHE A 168 -0.53 20.42 -17.47
N ASP A 169 -0.97 21.62 -17.87
CA ASP A 169 -0.03 22.73 -18.08
C ASP A 169 0.33 23.36 -16.74
N ILE A 170 1.52 23.05 -16.23
CA ILE A 170 1.99 23.64 -14.98
C ILE A 170 2.22 25.15 -15.07
N LYS A 171 2.31 25.72 -16.27
CA LYS A 171 2.43 27.18 -16.44
C LYS A 171 1.13 27.90 -16.11
N ASP A 172 0.02 27.20 -15.96
CA ASP A 172 -1.21 27.78 -15.42
C ASP A 172 -0.98 28.23 -13.98
N HIS A 173 -0.89 29.56 -13.79
CA HIS A 173 -0.62 30.18 -12.49
C HIS A 173 -1.68 29.79 -11.45
N ASN A 174 -2.90 29.49 -11.89
CA ASN A 174 -3.96 29.04 -10.99
C ASN A 174 -3.63 27.70 -10.33
N ILE A 175 -2.87 26.81 -11.00
CA ILE A 175 -2.47 25.51 -10.44
C ILE A 175 -1.41 25.71 -9.37
N ILE A 176 -0.39 26.54 -9.63
CA ILE A 176 0.68 26.81 -8.67
C ILE A 176 0.13 27.50 -7.42
N ASP A 177 -0.72 28.52 -7.59
CA ASP A 177 -1.36 29.22 -6.48
C ASP A 177 -2.24 28.29 -5.66
N SER A 178 -3.02 27.44 -6.33
CA SER A 178 -3.86 26.43 -5.65
C SER A 178 -3.01 25.41 -4.89
N LEU A 179 -1.87 24.98 -5.42
CA LEU A 179 -0.95 24.08 -4.71
C LEU A 179 -0.39 24.74 -3.45
N GLY A 180 0.01 26.01 -3.55
CA GLY A 180 0.53 26.78 -2.41
C GLY A 180 -0.51 26.99 -1.32
N SER A 181 -1.76 27.28 -1.69
CA SER A 181 -2.85 27.48 -0.72
C SER A 181 -3.30 26.17 -0.07
N VAL A 182 -3.38 25.10 -0.85
CA VAL A 182 -3.85 23.79 -0.37
C VAL A 182 -2.77 23.07 0.45
N PHE A 183 -1.50 23.19 0.06
CA PHE A 183 -0.39 22.48 0.68
C PHE A 183 0.73 23.44 1.13
N PRO A 184 0.49 24.28 2.15
CA PRO A 184 1.39 25.39 2.51
C PRO A 184 2.75 24.96 3.07
N ARG A 185 2.95 23.69 3.42
CA ARG A 185 4.16 23.17 4.08
C ARG A 185 4.85 22.05 3.29
N VAL A 186 4.68 22.03 1.97
CA VAL A 186 5.34 21.04 1.10
C VAL A 186 6.84 21.28 1.05
N GLU A 187 7.61 20.23 1.34
CA GLU A 187 9.08 20.21 1.27
C GLU A 187 9.55 19.59 -0.05
N ARG A 188 8.74 18.70 -0.63
CA ARG A 188 9.06 17.96 -1.86
C ARG A 188 7.88 18.00 -2.80
N LEU A 189 8.06 18.68 -3.93
CA LEU A 189 7.10 18.69 -5.04
C LEU A 189 7.73 17.99 -6.24
N ARG A 190 7.09 16.93 -6.74
CA ARG A 190 7.49 16.27 -7.99
C ARG A 190 6.42 16.50 -9.04
N ILE A 191 6.85 16.99 -10.19
CA ILE A 191 6.00 17.20 -11.36
C ILE A 191 6.68 16.50 -12.53
N PRO A 192 5.96 15.73 -13.38
CA PRO A 192 6.52 15.19 -14.60
C PRO A 192 6.98 16.34 -15.49
N LEU A 193 8.22 16.27 -15.95
CA LEU A 193 8.68 17.10 -17.04
C LEU A 193 8.02 16.56 -18.31
N ASN A 194 6.88 17.11 -18.70
CA ASN A 194 6.38 16.89 -20.04
C ASN A 194 7.40 17.51 -20.99
N HIS A 195 8.07 16.66 -21.78
CA HIS A 195 8.97 17.11 -22.83
C HIS A 195 8.17 18.00 -23.78
N ALA A 196 8.42 19.31 -23.70
CA ALA A 196 8.11 20.22 -24.78
C ALA A 196 9.02 19.85 -25.96
N CYS A 197 8.46 19.11 -26.91
CA CYS A 197 8.93 19.06 -28.29
C CYS A 197 7.84 19.66 -29.17
#